data_AF-C6I094-F1
#
_entry.id   AF-C6I094-F1
#
_cell.length_a   1.000
_cell.length_b   1.000
_cell.length_c   1.000
_cell.angle_alpha   90.00
_cell.angle_beta   90.00
_cell.angle_gamma   90.00
#
_symmetry.space_group_name_H-M   'P 1'
#
loop_
_entity.id
_entity.type
_entity.pdbx_description
1 polymer ?
#
loop_
_entity_poly.entity_id
_entity_poly.type
_entity_poly.pdbx_seq_one_letter_code
_entity_poly.pdbx_strand_id
1 'polypeptide(L)'
;MSNRQTDPKWGICRLCGFEGRLSFEHVPPEKAFNNRGLLFSDINLAFGDSRDQVVNIERRRGLGAHTLCEKDNNWTGKVYAPSFIDWVKDSYQALKLGSHLPLISQWREFYPLRVLKQIATMVFSANSENFHKVHPELVNFVLNKKDNSLSPRYRFFLYFNHIGRKRLVGNAAMIDIPKQRSIYISEITFPPYGYVFCIDSTPSDSRLYEITHFSSYGYKEKKRLNLEVPVLPTYTQYPGDYRTEKEVLSDAGFSPVLFGQQEIPYLL
;
A
#
# COMPACT_ATOMS: atom_id res chain seq x y z
N MET A 1 27.73 -15.91 0.10
CA MET A 1 27.16 -15.44 1.38
C MET A 1 27.86 -14.15 1.78
N SER A 2 27.26 -12.97 1.59
CA SER A 2 27.86 -11.71 2.04
C SER A 2 27.00 -11.08 3.13
N ASN A 3 27.36 -11.34 4.38
CA ASN A 3 26.90 -10.58 5.52
C ASN A 3 27.50 -9.17 5.41
N ARG A 4 26.78 -8.23 4.80
CA ARG A 4 27.01 -6.80 5.03
C ARG A 4 26.02 -6.37 6.08
N GLN A 5 26.47 -6.41 7.33
CA GLN A 5 25.82 -5.76 8.45
C GLN A 5 25.82 -4.26 8.12
N THR A 6 24.66 -3.76 7.71
CA THR A 6 24.40 -2.32 7.70
C THR A 6 24.48 -1.86 9.16
N ASP A 7 25.15 -0.74 9.42
CA ASP A 7 25.28 -0.20 10.77
C ASP A 7 23.93 -0.16 11.49
N PRO A 8 23.89 -0.52 12.79
CA PRO A 8 22.65 -0.51 13.55
C PRO A 8 22.04 0.90 13.52
N LYS A 9 20.82 1.02 12.98
CA LYS A 9 20.06 2.27 13.04
C LYS A 9 19.37 2.39 14.39
N TRP A 10 19.59 3.52 15.06
CA TRP A 10 18.93 3.88 16.31
C TRP A 10 17.85 4.91 16.06
N GLY A 11 16.77 4.86 16.84
CA GLY A 11 15.67 5.81 16.76
C GLY A 11 14.45 5.34 17.53
N ILE A 12 13.30 5.98 17.27
CA ILE A 12 12.04 5.69 17.93
C ILE A 12 11.22 4.71 17.08
N CYS A 13 10.76 3.61 17.70
CA CYS A 13 9.84 2.68 17.07
C CYS A 13 8.55 3.42 16.68
N ARG A 14 8.23 3.43 15.39
CA ARG A 14 7.06 4.16 14.88
C ARG A 14 5.72 3.56 15.32
N LEU A 15 5.71 2.35 15.89
CA LEU A 15 4.52 1.70 16.43
C LEU A 15 4.39 1.90 17.95
N CYS A 16 5.32 1.35 18.76
CA CYS A 16 5.21 1.42 20.22
C CYS A 16 5.90 2.61 20.88
N GLY A 17 6.71 3.40 20.15
CA GLY A 17 7.46 4.52 20.72
C GLY A 17 8.73 4.14 21.48
N PHE A 18 9.12 2.86 21.51
CA PHE A 18 10.39 2.44 22.12
C PHE A 18 11.58 3.09 21.43
N GLU A 19 12.42 3.78 22.19
CA GLU A 19 13.68 4.36 21.72
C GLU A 19 14.80 3.33 21.84
N GLY A 20 15.42 2.98 20.72
CA GLY A 20 16.48 1.99 20.69
C GLY A 20 16.86 1.54 19.29
N ARG A 21 17.40 0.33 19.18
CA ARG A 21 17.78 -0.24 17.89
C ARG A 21 16.54 -0.54 17.06
N LEU A 22 16.50 0.01 15.85
CA LEU A 22 15.47 -0.25 14.87
C LEU A 22 15.86 -1.43 13.97
N SER A 23 14.85 -2.19 13.59
CA SER A 23 14.93 -3.28 12.63
C SER A 23 14.40 -2.80 11.27
N PHE A 24 14.94 -3.37 10.18
CA PHE A 24 14.44 -3.08 8.84
C PHE A 24 13.05 -3.72 8.67
N GLU A 25 12.04 -2.90 8.44
CA GLU A 25 10.69 -3.36 8.12
C GLU A 25 10.44 -3.25 6.62
N HIS A 26 9.94 -4.33 6.04
CA HIS A 26 9.54 -4.36 4.63
C HIS A 26 8.10 -3.85 4.52
N VAL A 27 7.87 -2.86 3.66
CA VAL A 27 6.55 -2.27 3.42
C VAL A 27 6.24 -2.32 1.93
N PRO A 28 5.43 -3.29 1.44
CA PRO A 28 4.75 -4.37 2.18
C PRO A 28 5.69 -5.51 2.63
N PRO A 29 5.22 -6.50 3.42
CA PRO A 29 6.04 -7.61 3.90
C PRO A 29 6.84 -8.30 2.79
N GLU A 30 8.04 -8.74 3.12
CA GLU A 30 9.01 -9.31 2.16
C GLU A 30 8.39 -10.39 1.24
N LYS A 31 7.63 -11.33 1.83
CA LYS A 31 7.01 -12.46 1.13
C LYS A 31 5.75 -12.08 0.33
N ALA A 32 5.27 -10.84 0.44
CA ALA A 32 4.23 -10.26 -0.41
C ALA A 32 4.85 -9.67 -1.69
N PHE A 33 5.74 -10.44 -2.32
CA PHE A 33 6.52 -10.09 -3.51
C PHE A 33 7.53 -8.95 -3.36
N ASN A 34 7.76 -8.46 -2.14
CA ASN A 34 8.74 -7.41 -1.84
C ASN A 34 10.18 -7.90 -1.63
N ASN A 35 10.51 -9.13 -2.05
CA ASN A 35 11.90 -9.62 -2.21
C ASN A 35 12.25 -10.06 -3.62
N ARG A 36 11.29 -10.00 -4.56
CA ARG A 36 11.52 -10.50 -5.91
C ARG A 36 11.81 -9.33 -6.83
N GLY A 37 13.09 -9.00 -6.99
CA GLY A 37 13.57 -8.28 -8.17
C GLY A 37 13.16 -8.96 -9.50
N LEU A 38 12.79 -10.25 -9.45
CA LEU A 38 12.45 -11.13 -10.58
C LEU A 38 10.95 -11.31 -10.86
N LEU A 39 10.01 -10.95 -9.96
CA LEU A 39 8.59 -10.91 -10.37
C LEU A 39 8.32 -9.73 -11.31
N PHE A 40 9.22 -8.74 -11.31
CA PHE A 40 9.18 -7.56 -12.15
C PHE A 40 9.36 -7.88 -13.64
N SER A 41 10.10 -8.93 -14.02
CA SER A 41 10.19 -9.32 -15.44
C SER A 41 8.87 -9.92 -15.94
N ASP A 42 8.20 -10.75 -15.14
CA ASP A 42 6.90 -11.35 -15.51
C ASP A 42 5.77 -10.30 -15.48
N ILE A 43 5.80 -9.33 -14.57
CA ILE A 43 4.83 -8.22 -14.51
C ILE A 43 5.07 -7.26 -15.68
N ASN A 44 6.32 -6.90 -15.98
CA ASN A 44 6.64 -6.04 -17.12
C ASN A 44 6.34 -6.74 -18.46
N LEU A 45 6.56 -8.06 -18.55
CA LEU A 45 6.19 -8.88 -19.73
C LEU A 45 4.67 -9.04 -19.89
N ALA A 46 3.91 -9.10 -18.80
CA ALA A 46 2.45 -9.27 -18.86
C ALA A 46 1.68 -7.94 -18.98
N PHE A 47 2.26 -6.81 -18.55
CA PHE A 47 1.48 -5.56 -18.35
C PHE A 47 2.12 -4.27 -18.90
N GLY A 48 3.19 -4.35 -19.68
CA GLY A 48 3.70 -3.20 -20.43
C GLY A 48 4.52 -2.22 -19.58
N ASP A 49 5.69 -1.92 -20.09
CA ASP A 49 6.78 -1.18 -19.44
C ASP A 49 6.36 0.25 -19.01
N SER A 50 6.76 0.70 -17.81
CA SER A 50 6.81 2.14 -17.52
C SER A 50 8.01 2.50 -16.64
N ARG A 51 8.73 3.52 -17.11
CA ARG A 51 10.10 3.89 -16.75
C ARG A 51 10.22 4.38 -15.31
N ASP A 52 10.92 3.63 -14.48
CA ASP A 52 11.29 4.00 -13.11
C ASP A 52 12.34 5.12 -13.10
N GLN A 53 11.97 6.31 -12.60
CA GLN A 53 12.88 7.11 -11.77
C GLN A 53 12.47 6.93 -10.31
N VAL A 54 12.94 5.83 -9.72
CA VAL A 54 13.00 5.64 -8.27
C VAL A 54 14.40 6.07 -7.85
N VAL A 55 14.48 7.05 -6.93
CA VAL A 55 15.72 7.50 -6.30
C VAL A 55 16.52 6.28 -5.83
N ASN A 56 17.79 6.26 -6.23
CA ASN A 56 18.73 5.14 -6.19
C ASN A 56 19.18 4.77 -4.77
N ILE A 57 18.29 4.30 -3.91
CA ILE A 57 18.67 3.77 -2.59
C ILE A 57 18.03 2.38 -2.37
N GLU A 58 18.88 1.36 -2.53
CA GLU A 58 18.74 -0.04 -2.07
C GLU A 58 17.71 -0.96 -2.77
N ARG A 59 17.80 -1.08 -4.10
CA ARG A 59 17.08 -2.08 -4.92
C ARG A 59 17.28 -3.57 -4.55
N ARG A 60 18.12 -3.92 -3.55
CA ARG A 60 18.44 -5.33 -3.21
C ARG A 60 17.63 -5.94 -2.06
N ARG A 61 17.02 -5.12 -1.18
CA ARG A 61 16.21 -5.62 -0.04
C ARG A 61 14.70 -5.44 -0.23
N GLY A 62 14.24 -4.78 -1.30
CA GLY A 62 12.83 -4.40 -1.44
C GLY A 62 12.49 -3.08 -0.74
N LEU A 63 11.24 -2.63 -0.89
CA LEU A 63 10.74 -1.38 -0.31
C LEU A 63 10.61 -1.50 1.20
N GLY A 64 11.23 -0.60 1.96
CA GLY A 64 11.22 -0.69 3.42
C GLY A 64 12.12 0.36 4.08
N ALA A 65 12.08 0.42 5.39
CA ALA A 65 12.89 1.33 6.19
C ALA A 65 13.12 0.79 7.60
N HIS A 66 14.12 1.31 8.30
CA HIS A 66 14.30 1.01 9.72
C HIS A 66 13.33 1.87 10.52
N THR A 67 12.18 1.29 10.88
CA THR A 67 11.05 2.04 11.48
C THR A 67 10.50 1.39 12.74
N LEU A 68 10.63 0.07 12.88
CA LEU A 68 10.07 -0.67 14.01
C LEU A 68 11.18 -1.27 14.88
N CYS A 69 10.95 -1.35 16.19
CA CYS A 69 11.82 -2.16 17.05
C CYS A 69 11.67 -3.64 16.69
N GLU A 70 12.69 -4.45 17.00
CA GLU A 70 12.70 -5.88 16.68
C GLU A 70 11.50 -6.63 17.27
N LYS A 71 11.10 -6.28 18.49
CA LYS A 71 9.94 -6.88 19.17
C LYS A 71 8.67 -6.71 18.34
N ASP A 72 8.36 -5.48 17.95
CA ASP A 72 7.12 -5.16 17.24
C ASP A 72 7.14 -5.73 15.83
N ASN A 73 8.27 -5.58 15.12
CA ASN A 73 8.44 -6.11 13.77
C ASN A 73 8.25 -7.63 13.73
N ASN A 74 8.95 -8.36 14.60
CA ASN A 74 8.82 -9.82 14.69
C ASN A 74 7.41 -10.25 15.11
N TRP A 75 6.78 -9.49 16.01
CA TRP A 75 5.44 -9.81 16.48
C TRP A 75 4.39 -9.60 15.38
N THR A 76 4.32 -8.42 14.75
CA THR A 76 3.37 -8.13 13.65
C THR A 76 3.62 -9.06 12.46
N GLY A 77 4.89 -9.31 12.13
CA GLY A 77 5.33 -10.28 11.12
C GLY A 77 4.86 -11.71 11.41
N LYS A 78 4.70 -12.09 12.68
CA LYS A 78 4.15 -13.39 13.09
C LYS A 78 2.63 -13.40 13.12
N VAL A 79 1.99 -12.34 13.60
CA VAL A 79 0.55 -12.35 13.90
C VAL A 79 -0.36 -11.88 12.76
N TYR A 80 0.13 -11.03 11.86
CA TYR A 80 -0.66 -10.39 10.80
C TYR A 80 -0.12 -10.69 9.41
N ALA A 81 1.19 -10.60 9.22
CA ALA A 81 1.79 -10.72 7.89
C ALA A 81 1.42 -12.01 7.12
N PRO A 82 1.30 -13.22 7.72
CA PRO A 82 0.93 -14.42 6.97
C PRO A 82 -0.40 -14.26 6.22
N SER A 83 -1.42 -13.74 6.89
CA SER A 83 -2.74 -13.53 6.28
C SER A 83 -2.74 -12.42 5.24
N PHE A 84 -1.91 -11.38 5.43
CA PHE A 84 -1.71 -10.34 4.43
C PHE A 84 -0.96 -10.86 3.20
N ILE A 85 0.03 -11.73 3.38
CA ILE A 85 0.78 -12.36 2.29
C ILE A 85 -0.14 -13.25 1.45
N ASP A 86 -0.99 -14.05 2.09
CA ASP A 86 -1.97 -14.89 1.38
C ASP A 86 -2.96 -14.02 0.59
N TRP A 87 -3.48 -12.97 1.22
CA TRP A 87 -4.32 -11.95 0.58
C TRP A 87 -3.68 -11.35 -0.68
N VAL A 88 -2.41 -10.95 -0.62
CA VAL A 88 -1.68 -10.43 -1.80
C VAL A 88 -1.46 -11.50 -2.87
N LYS A 89 -1.11 -12.72 -2.47
CA LYS A 89 -0.83 -13.82 -3.41
C LYS A 89 -2.06 -14.29 -4.16
N ASP A 90 -3.18 -14.48 -3.47
CA ASP A 90 -4.43 -14.90 -4.10
C ASP A 90 -4.89 -13.86 -5.14
N SER A 91 -4.72 -12.59 -4.81
CA SER A 91 -5.02 -11.47 -5.70
C SER A 91 -4.17 -11.45 -6.97
N TYR A 92 -2.87 -11.70 -6.82
CA TYR A 92 -1.95 -11.76 -7.93
C TYR A 92 -2.25 -12.92 -8.88
N GLN A 93 -2.69 -14.07 -8.34
CA GLN A 93 -3.14 -15.18 -9.16
C GLN A 93 -4.41 -14.85 -9.94
N ALA A 94 -5.37 -14.16 -9.31
CA ALA A 94 -6.59 -13.72 -10.00
C ALA A 94 -6.28 -12.77 -11.18
N LEU A 95 -5.33 -11.85 -11.01
CA LEU A 95 -4.85 -10.96 -12.09
C LEU A 95 -4.22 -11.75 -13.26
N LYS A 96 -3.37 -12.75 -12.96
CA LYS A 96 -2.71 -13.57 -13.99
C LYS A 96 -3.68 -14.41 -14.83
N LEU A 97 -4.83 -14.77 -14.28
CA LEU A 97 -5.82 -15.61 -14.96
C LEU A 97 -6.75 -14.83 -15.91
N GLY A 98 -6.46 -13.55 -16.18
CA GLY A 98 -7.22 -12.75 -17.15
C GLY A 98 -8.64 -12.42 -16.72
N SER A 99 -8.95 -12.54 -15.42
CA SER A 99 -10.25 -12.09 -14.89
C SER A 99 -10.38 -10.60 -15.16
N HIS A 100 -11.29 -10.22 -16.07
CA HIS A 100 -11.54 -8.82 -16.40
C HIS A 100 -11.90 -8.05 -15.11
N LEU A 101 -10.97 -7.17 -14.73
CA LEU A 101 -11.01 -6.20 -13.63
C LEU A 101 -12.28 -5.34 -13.75
N PRO A 102 -13.32 -5.57 -12.92
CA PRO A 102 -13.46 -4.91 -11.60
C PRO A 102 -14.14 -5.76 -10.51
N LEU A 103 -14.49 -7.01 -10.81
CA LEU A 103 -15.09 -7.95 -9.85
C LEU A 103 -14.12 -9.11 -9.65
N ILE A 104 -13.20 -8.99 -8.70
CA ILE A 104 -12.59 -10.19 -8.13
C ILE A 104 -13.61 -10.73 -7.12
N SER A 105 -14.68 -11.35 -7.63
CA SER A 105 -15.72 -12.05 -6.86
C SER A 105 -15.24 -13.38 -6.27
N GLN A 106 -13.93 -13.61 -6.27
CA GLN A 106 -13.34 -14.90 -5.92
C GLN A 106 -12.11 -14.77 -5.02
N TRP A 107 -12.12 -13.81 -4.10
CA TRP A 107 -11.21 -13.89 -2.98
C TRP A 107 -11.46 -15.21 -2.27
N ARG A 108 -10.43 -16.03 -2.15
CA ARG A 108 -10.47 -17.16 -1.22
C ARG A 108 -10.77 -16.61 0.17
N GLU A 109 -11.28 -17.46 1.03
CA GLU A 109 -11.51 -17.06 2.41
C GLU A 109 -10.22 -16.51 3.03
N PHE A 110 -10.29 -15.33 3.66
CA PHE A 110 -9.15 -14.67 4.31
C PHE A 110 -9.57 -14.14 5.69
N TYR A 111 -8.63 -13.57 6.45
CA TYR A 111 -8.89 -13.01 7.78
C TYR A 111 -8.90 -11.46 7.70
N PRO A 112 -10.07 -10.80 7.56
CA PRO A 112 -10.12 -9.36 7.26
C PRO A 112 -9.41 -8.49 8.29
N LEU A 113 -9.63 -8.76 9.58
CA LEU A 113 -9.01 -7.99 10.66
C LEU A 113 -7.47 -8.07 10.62
N ARG A 114 -6.90 -9.23 10.25
CA ARG A 114 -5.43 -9.39 10.17
C ARG A 114 -4.84 -8.62 9.00
N VAL A 115 -5.54 -8.60 7.87
CA VAL A 115 -5.16 -7.79 6.70
C VAL A 115 -5.17 -6.32 7.08
N LEU A 116 -6.27 -5.83 7.67
CA LEU A 116 -6.40 -4.44 8.09
C LEU A 116 -5.33 -4.03 9.10
N LYS A 117 -5.05 -4.88 10.10
CA LYS A 117 -3.98 -4.61 11.08
C LYS A 117 -2.59 -4.61 10.47
N GLN A 118 -2.31 -5.47 9.49
CA GLN A 118 -1.05 -5.38 8.74
C GLN A 118 -0.95 -4.06 7.97
N ILE A 119 -2.04 -3.60 7.35
CA ILE A 119 -2.08 -2.29 6.67
C ILE A 119 -1.82 -1.16 7.67
N ALA A 120 -2.45 -1.19 8.84
CA ALA A 120 -2.18 -0.21 9.90
C ALA A 120 -0.72 -0.24 10.38
N THR A 121 -0.09 -1.41 10.52
CA THR A 121 1.36 -1.52 10.78
C THR A 121 2.19 -0.83 9.69
N MET A 122 1.85 -1.04 8.42
CA MET A 122 2.53 -0.38 7.30
C MET A 122 2.32 1.14 7.31
N VAL A 123 1.14 1.62 7.71
CA VAL A 123 0.84 3.05 7.90
C VAL A 123 1.79 3.64 8.95
N PHE A 124 1.99 2.99 10.10
CA PHE A 124 2.98 3.46 11.09
C PHE A 124 4.39 3.54 10.51
N SER A 125 4.81 2.55 9.72
CA SER A 125 6.11 2.59 9.05
C SER A 125 6.23 3.68 7.98
N ALA A 126 5.14 4.01 7.27
CA ALA A 126 5.14 5.09 6.28
C ALA A 126 5.19 6.49 6.92
N ASN A 127 4.58 6.65 8.10
CA ASN A 127 4.44 7.93 8.79
C ASN A 127 5.64 8.29 9.66
N SER A 128 5.67 9.52 10.20
CA SER A 128 6.75 10.00 11.07
C SER A 128 6.81 9.23 12.40
N GLU A 129 7.96 9.31 13.08
CA GLU A 129 8.14 8.67 14.39
C GLU A 129 7.22 9.22 15.50
N ASN A 130 6.68 10.43 15.35
CA ASN A 130 5.73 11.00 16.32
C ASN A 130 4.28 10.57 16.08
N PHE A 131 3.99 9.85 14.98
CA PHE A 131 2.63 9.46 14.62
C PHE A 131 1.95 8.60 15.70
N HIS A 132 2.69 7.69 16.35
CA HIS A 132 2.19 6.87 17.46
C HIS A 132 1.72 7.70 18.67
N LYS A 133 2.35 8.86 18.94
CA LYS A 133 1.99 9.73 20.07
C LYS A 133 0.65 10.42 19.82
N VAL A 134 0.38 10.79 18.57
CA VAL A 134 -0.84 11.49 18.16
C VAL A 134 -2.03 10.53 18.02
N HIS A 135 -1.77 9.26 17.74
CA HIS A 135 -2.79 8.24 17.48
C HIS A 135 -2.66 7.00 18.39
N PRO A 136 -2.68 7.16 19.73
CA PRO A 136 -2.48 6.04 20.67
C PRO A 136 -3.56 4.96 20.57
N GLU A 137 -4.78 5.32 20.17
CA GLU A 137 -5.87 4.37 19.94
C GLU A 137 -5.61 3.47 18.72
N LEU A 138 -4.95 4.00 17.68
CA LEU A 138 -4.53 3.20 16.51
C LEU A 138 -3.35 2.29 16.86
N VAL A 139 -2.46 2.74 17.75
CA VAL A 139 -1.39 1.90 18.32
C VAL A 139 -2.01 0.72 19.08
N ASN A 140 -2.98 0.99 19.95
CA ASN A 140 -3.69 -0.04 20.71
C ASN A 140 -4.42 -1.01 19.78
N PHE A 141 -5.09 -0.51 18.74
CA PHE A 141 -5.69 -1.33 17.71
C PHE A 141 -4.67 -2.26 17.08
N VAL A 142 -3.45 -1.81 16.74
CA VAL A 142 -2.44 -2.70 16.14
C VAL A 142 -1.84 -3.68 17.16
N LEU A 143 -1.46 -3.23 18.36
CA LEU A 143 -0.75 -4.04 19.34
C LEU A 143 -1.67 -5.03 20.10
N ASN A 144 -2.97 -4.76 20.16
CA ASN A 144 -3.93 -5.71 20.71
C ASN A 144 -4.50 -6.61 19.62
N LYS A 145 -3.95 -7.82 19.53
CA LYS A 145 -4.32 -8.86 18.55
C LYS A 145 -5.83 -9.08 18.36
N LYS A 146 -6.62 -9.05 19.44
CA LYS A 146 -8.06 -9.37 19.40
C LYS A 146 -8.95 -8.14 19.32
N ASP A 147 -8.41 -6.96 19.60
CA ASP A 147 -9.19 -5.73 19.51
C ASP A 147 -9.60 -5.46 18.07
N ASN A 148 -10.88 -5.26 17.85
CA ASN A 148 -11.44 -4.94 16.55
C ASN A 148 -12.16 -3.58 16.58
N SER A 149 -12.04 -2.86 17.70
CA SER A 149 -12.56 -1.52 17.90
C SER A 149 -11.65 -0.52 17.19
N LEU A 150 -12.10 -0.01 16.05
CA LEU A 150 -11.40 1.02 15.31
C LEU A 150 -12.21 2.31 15.38
N SER A 151 -11.58 3.41 15.79
CA SER A 151 -12.24 4.72 15.79
C SER A 151 -12.68 5.10 14.37
N PRO A 152 -13.91 5.60 14.17
CA PRO A 152 -14.45 5.91 12.84
C PRO A 152 -13.69 7.02 12.11
N ARG A 153 -12.80 7.76 12.81
CA ARG A 153 -11.90 8.73 12.18
C ARG A 153 -10.86 8.10 11.26
N TYR A 154 -10.52 6.83 11.47
CA TYR A 154 -9.53 6.12 10.69
C TYR A 154 -10.20 5.36 9.56
N ARG A 155 -9.89 5.77 8.33
CA ARG A 155 -10.51 5.17 7.14
C ARG A 155 -9.44 4.57 6.25
N PHE A 156 -9.66 3.33 5.83
CA PHE A 156 -8.74 2.56 5.01
C PHE A 156 -9.40 2.25 3.68
N PHE A 157 -8.69 2.51 2.59
CA PHE A 157 -9.15 2.26 1.24
C PHE A 157 -8.16 1.42 0.45
N LEU A 158 -8.67 0.81 -0.60
CA LEU A 158 -8.00 -0.16 -1.44
C LEU A 158 -8.25 0.17 -2.91
N TYR A 159 -7.25 -0.05 -3.73
CA TYR A 159 -7.38 -0.12 -5.18
C TYR A 159 -6.36 -1.10 -5.75
N PHE A 160 -6.68 -1.70 -6.90
CA PHE A 160 -5.73 -2.48 -7.68
C PHE A 160 -4.76 -1.56 -8.39
N ASN A 161 -3.47 -1.86 -8.26
CA ASN A 161 -2.41 -1.17 -8.97
C ASN A 161 -1.45 -2.17 -9.61
N HIS A 162 -1.35 -2.08 -10.93
CA HIS A 162 -0.35 -2.79 -11.72
C HIS A 162 0.35 -1.87 -12.74
N ILE A 163 0.02 -0.57 -12.72
CA ILE A 163 0.51 0.44 -13.67
C ILE A 163 0.99 1.66 -12.90
N GLY A 164 2.15 2.19 -13.30
CA GLY A 164 2.71 3.42 -12.76
C GLY A 164 3.67 3.19 -11.60
N ARG A 165 3.82 4.22 -10.78
CA ARG A 165 4.85 4.33 -9.75
C ARG A 165 4.42 3.66 -8.45
N LYS A 166 5.39 3.04 -7.79
CA LYS A 166 5.28 2.65 -6.37
C LYS A 166 5.35 3.90 -5.49
N ARG A 167 4.62 3.89 -4.38
CA ARG A 167 4.55 5.01 -3.43
C ARG A 167 4.67 4.49 -2.01
N LEU A 168 5.45 5.20 -1.20
CA LEU A 168 5.48 5.05 0.26
C LEU A 168 5.44 6.46 0.83
N VAL A 169 4.24 6.97 1.02
CA VAL A 169 3.98 8.37 1.38
C VAL A 169 3.30 8.40 2.75
N GLY A 170 3.97 9.02 3.72
CA GLY A 170 3.42 9.28 5.05
C GLY A 170 2.90 10.71 5.20
N ASN A 171 1.87 10.87 6.03
CA ASN A 171 1.30 12.13 6.53
C ASN A 171 1.34 13.31 5.55
N ALA A 172 0.77 13.13 4.35
CA ALA A 172 0.58 14.22 3.41
C ALA A 172 -0.74 14.93 3.67
N ALA A 173 -0.77 16.25 3.46
CA ALA A 173 -1.99 17.04 3.43
C ALA A 173 -2.28 17.42 1.98
N MET A 174 -3.49 17.10 1.51
CA MET A 174 -4.01 17.56 0.23
C MET A 174 -5.10 18.60 0.49
N ILE A 175 -5.17 19.63 -0.34
CA ILE A 175 -6.25 20.61 -0.30
C ILE A 175 -7.21 20.27 -1.45
N ASP A 176 -8.42 19.86 -1.10
CA ASP A 176 -9.53 19.71 -2.04
C ASP A 176 -10.20 21.08 -2.18
N ILE A 177 -9.71 21.86 -3.15
CA ILE A 177 -10.16 23.25 -3.37
C ILE A 177 -11.68 23.30 -3.65
N PRO A 178 -12.24 22.48 -4.58
CA PRO A 178 -13.68 22.50 -4.84
C PRO A 178 -14.53 22.21 -3.59
N LYS A 179 -14.09 21.28 -2.73
CA LYS A 179 -14.80 20.92 -1.49
C LYS A 179 -14.34 21.71 -0.26
N GLN A 180 -13.45 22.69 -0.43
CA GLN A 180 -12.88 23.55 0.62
C GLN A 180 -12.45 22.79 1.89
N ARG A 181 -11.73 21.68 1.72
CA ARG A 181 -11.31 20.83 2.85
C ARG A 181 -9.87 20.35 2.71
N SER A 182 -9.23 20.17 3.85
CA SER A 182 -7.94 19.47 3.95
C SER A 182 -8.18 17.97 4.11
N ILE A 183 -7.40 17.17 3.40
CA ILE A 183 -7.41 15.71 3.45
C ILE A 183 -6.06 15.26 3.96
N TYR A 184 -6.05 14.57 5.09
CA TYR A 184 -4.85 13.92 5.61
C TYR A 184 -4.78 12.52 5.02
N ILE A 185 -3.70 12.23 4.29
CA ILE A 185 -3.55 10.99 3.54
C ILE A 185 -2.17 10.36 3.78
N SER A 186 -2.16 9.04 3.94
CA SER A 186 -0.97 8.21 3.73
C SER A 186 -1.27 7.18 2.66
N GLU A 187 -0.28 6.88 1.82
CA GLU A 187 -0.45 5.95 0.71
C GLU A 187 0.74 4.99 0.60
N ILE A 188 0.42 3.71 0.46
CA ILE A 188 1.37 2.64 0.17
C ILE A 188 0.92 1.98 -1.12
N THR A 189 1.64 2.22 -2.21
CA THR A 189 1.38 1.61 -3.53
C THR A 189 2.48 0.61 -3.84
N PHE A 190 2.11 -0.67 -3.89
CA PHE A 190 2.99 -1.75 -4.31
C PHE A 190 2.16 -2.89 -4.93
N PRO A 191 2.40 -3.26 -6.21
CA PRO A 191 1.57 -4.24 -6.89
C PRO A 191 1.36 -5.54 -6.08
N PRO A 192 0.12 -6.07 -6.03
CA PRO A 192 -1.02 -5.72 -6.88
C PRO A 192 -1.93 -4.61 -6.33
N TYR A 193 -1.58 -3.97 -5.21
CA TYR A 193 -2.48 -3.05 -4.51
C TYR A 193 -1.85 -1.67 -4.26
N GLY A 194 -2.72 -0.68 -4.12
CA GLY A 194 -2.43 0.45 -3.26
C GLY A 194 -3.41 0.53 -2.10
N TYR A 195 -2.88 0.98 -0.97
CA TYR A 195 -3.61 1.18 0.27
C TYR A 195 -3.55 2.66 0.62
N VAL A 196 -4.72 3.23 0.87
CA VAL A 196 -4.87 4.63 1.26
C VAL A 196 -5.42 4.68 2.66
N PHE A 197 -4.84 5.54 3.49
CA PHE A 197 -5.27 5.78 4.84
C PHE A 197 -5.59 7.26 5.03
N CYS A 198 -6.78 7.55 5.58
CA CYS A 198 -7.25 8.90 5.86
C CYS A 198 -7.60 9.07 7.35
N ILE A 199 -7.43 10.30 7.86
CA ILE A 199 -7.74 10.68 9.24
C ILE A 199 -8.73 11.85 9.21
N ASP A 200 -9.88 11.69 9.86
CA ASP A 200 -10.94 12.71 9.96
C ASP A 200 -11.44 13.20 8.58
N SER A 201 -11.14 12.45 7.50
CA SER A 201 -11.46 12.81 6.12
C SER A 201 -11.76 11.60 5.25
N THR A 202 -12.34 11.85 4.08
CA THR A 202 -12.37 10.89 2.95
C THR A 202 -11.38 11.31 1.88
N PRO A 203 -10.84 10.37 1.09
CA PRO A 203 -10.06 10.72 -0.07
C PRO A 203 -10.87 11.57 -1.05
N SER A 204 -10.16 12.33 -1.89
CA SER A 204 -10.78 13.15 -2.93
C SER A 204 -11.38 12.30 -4.05
N ASP A 205 -10.69 11.20 -4.41
CA ASP A 205 -11.13 10.25 -5.42
C ASP A 205 -12.15 9.26 -4.86
N SER A 206 -13.38 9.33 -5.39
CA SER A 206 -14.50 8.49 -4.96
C SER A 206 -14.45 7.06 -5.47
N ARG A 207 -13.52 6.73 -6.38
CA ARG A 207 -13.39 5.37 -6.94
C ARG A 207 -12.80 4.40 -5.91
N LEU A 208 -11.97 4.89 -4.99
CA LEU A 208 -11.30 4.10 -3.97
C LEU A 208 -12.29 3.25 -3.15
N TYR A 209 -11.99 1.96 -2.98
CA TYR A 209 -12.87 1.03 -2.28
C TYR A 209 -12.55 1.01 -0.78
N GLU A 210 -13.53 1.30 0.08
CA GLU A 210 -13.31 1.35 1.52
C GLU A 210 -13.29 -0.05 2.17
N ILE A 211 -12.21 -0.35 2.90
CA ILE A 211 -12.01 -1.60 3.64
C ILE A 211 -12.00 -1.39 5.16
N THR A 212 -12.35 -0.19 5.65
CA THR A 212 -12.47 0.10 7.10
C THR A 212 -13.34 -0.93 7.82
N HIS A 213 -14.41 -1.40 7.17
CA HIS A 213 -15.33 -2.41 7.70
C HIS A 213 -14.66 -3.76 8.01
N PHE A 214 -13.41 -4.00 7.58
CA PHE A 214 -12.65 -5.18 7.98
C PHE A 214 -12.41 -5.23 9.51
N SER A 215 -12.49 -4.09 10.20
CA SER A 215 -12.45 -4.04 11.66
C SER A 215 -13.70 -4.65 12.31
N SER A 216 -14.81 -4.83 11.59
CA SER A 216 -16.01 -5.44 12.17
C SER A 216 -15.85 -6.93 12.46
N TYR A 217 -14.84 -7.60 11.89
CA TYR A 217 -14.62 -9.04 12.04
C TYR A 217 -13.67 -9.38 13.18
N GLY A 218 -13.79 -10.59 13.74
CA GLY A 218 -12.88 -11.09 14.77
C GLY A 218 -11.52 -11.55 14.23
N TYR A 219 -10.49 -11.60 15.10
CA TYR A 219 -9.13 -12.01 14.71
C TYR A 219 -9.05 -13.44 14.10
N LYS A 220 -9.91 -14.36 14.55
CA LYS A 220 -9.99 -15.73 14.03
C LYS A 220 -11.10 -15.93 13.00
N GLU A 221 -11.81 -14.86 12.65
CA GLU A 221 -12.93 -14.93 11.73
C GLU A 221 -12.42 -14.90 10.29
N LYS A 222 -12.73 -15.95 9.55
CA LYS A 222 -12.37 -16.10 8.15
C LYS A 222 -13.59 -15.80 7.30
N LYS A 223 -13.44 -15.02 6.23
CA LYS A 223 -14.55 -14.60 5.37
C LYS A 223 -14.18 -14.69 3.91
N ARG A 224 -15.17 -15.02 3.09
CA ARG A 224 -15.19 -14.76 1.66
C ARG A 224 -16.00 -13.48 1.45
N LEU A 225 -15.34 -12.42 1.01
CA LEU A 225 -15.99 -11.14 0.71
C LEU A 225 -15.92 -10.89 -0.80
N ASN A 226 -16.99 -10.33 -1.36
CA ASN A 226 -17.00 -9.83 -2.72
C ASN A 226 -16.58 -8.37 -2.68
N LEU A 227 -15.43 -8.06 -3.26
CA LEU A 227 -14.86 -6.72 -3.24
C LEU A 227 -14.81 -6.17 -4.66
N GLU A 228 -15.47 -5.04 -4.87
CA GLU A 228 -15.49 -4.30 -6.14
C GLU A 228 -14.36 -3.28 -6.13
N VAL A 229 -13.13 -3.77 -6.29
CA VAL A 229 -11.94 -2.94 -6.14
C VAL A 229 -11.59 -2.32 -7.50
N PRO A 230 -11.49 -0.98 -7.61
CA PRO A 230 -11.15 -0.32 -8.86
C PRO A 230 -9.69 -0.59 -9.25
N VAL A 231 -9.38 -0.47 -10.54
CA VAL A 231 -7.99 -0.38 -11.01
C VAL A 231 -7.64 1.09 -11.16
N LEU A 232 -6.62 1.55 -10.46
CA LEU A 232 -6.18 2.95 -10.51
C LEU A 232 -4.68 3.04 -10.81
N PRO A 233 -4.27 3.82 -11.83
CA PRO A 233 -2.87 4.03 -12.15
C PRO A 233 -2.22 5.07 -11.23
N THR A 234 -0.90 5.06 -11.17
CA THR A 234 -0.12 6.01 -10.35
C THR A 234 0.98 6.68 -11.16
N TYR A 235 0.64 7.46 -12.19
CA TYR A 235 1.63 8.09 -13.08
C TYR A 235 2.43 9.23 -12.41
N THR A 236 1.90 9.85 -11.35
CA THR A 236 2.57 10.91 -10.59
C THR A 236 3.11 10.40 -9.23
N GLN A 237 3.90 11.22 -8.55
CA GLN A 237 4.40 10.93 -7.19
C GLN A 237 3.42 11.37 -6.08
N TYR A 238 2.37 12.11 -6.43
CA TYR A 238 1.47 12.72 -5.46
C TYR A 238 0.44 11.70 -4.96
N PRO A 239 0.26 11.57 -3.63
CA PRO A 239 -0.72 10.64 -3.10
C PRO A 239 -2.14 11.05 -3.53
N GLY A 240 -3.03 10.07 -3.73
CA GLY A 240 -4.42 10.33 -4.11
C GLY A 240 -4.62 10.84 -5.56
N ASP A 241 -3.54 10.96 -6.35
CA ASP A 241 -3.62 11.27 -7.78
C ASP A 241 -3.59 9.98 -8.61
N TYR A 242 -4.73 9.71 -9.25
CA TYR A 242 -5.00 8.52 -10.07
C TYR A 242 -5.47 8.89 -11.48
N ARG A 243 -5.07 10.06 -11.97
CA ARG A 243 -5.28 10.47 -13.35
C ARG A 243 -4.55 9.52 -14.30
N THR A 244 -5.12 9.33 -15.48
CA THR A 244 -4.50 8.62 -16.60
C THR A 244 -3.28 9.37 -17.11
N GLU A 245 -2.39 8.68 -17.82
CA GLU A 245 -1.20 9.30 -18.42
C GLU A 245 -1.57 10.48 -19.32
N LYS A 246 -2.63 10.33 -20.12
CA LYS A 246 -3.13 11.38 -21.02
C LYS A 246 -3.56 12.64 -20.25
N GLU A 247 -4.29 12.49 -19.15
CA GLU A 247 -4.71 13.62 -18.30
C GLU A 247 -3.50 14.32 -17.68
N VAL A 248 -2.53 13.55 -17.16
CA VAL A 248 -1.30 14.11 -16.57
C VAL A 248 -0.49 14.90 -17.60
N LEU A 249 -0.32 14.35 -18.81
CA LEU A 249 0.42 15.01 -19.89
C LEU A 249 -0.29 16.28 -20.37
N SER A 250 -1.62 16.24 -20.52
CA SER A 250 -2.43 17.39 -20.90
C SER A 250 -2.26 18.55 -19.92
N ASP A 251 -2.33 18.29 -18.62
CA ASP A 251 -2.20 19.31 -17.57
C ASP A 251 -0.77 19.88 -17.47
N ALA A 252 0.24 19.09 -17.83
CA ALA A 252 1.63 19.53 -17.90
C ALA A 252 1.95 20.36 -19.17
N GLY A 253 0.95 20.62 -20.03
CA GLY A 253 1.11 21.39 -21.26
C GLY A 253 1.61 20.56 -22.45
N PHE A 254 1.69 19.24 -22.33
CA PHE A 254 2.01 18.35 -23.44
C PHE A 254 0.72 18.03 -24.21
N SER A 255 0.48 18.77 -25.30
CA SER A 255 -0.60 18.43 -26.23
C SER A 255 -0.27 17.11 -26.94
N PRO A 256 -1.20 16.14 -27.01
CA PRO A 256 -0.97 14.87 -27.72
C PRO A 256 -0.71 15.04 -29.23
N VAL A 257 -0.87 16.25 -29.77
CA VAL A 257 -0.62 16.59 -31.18
C VAL A 257 0.88 16.59 -31.53
N LEU A 258 1.80 16.55 -30.55
CA LEU A 258 3.25 16.64 -30.81
C LEU A 258 4.02 15.32 -30.75
N PHE A 259 3.38 14.19 -30.41
CA PHE A 259 3.98 12.87 -30.54
C PHE A 259 3.17 12.06 -31.55
N GLY A 260 3.74 11.92 -32.74
CA GLY A 260 3.12 11.29 -33.88
C GLY A 260 2.50 9.94 -33.54
N GLN A 261 1.36 9.67 -34.19
CA GLN A 261 0.73 8.37 -34.29
C GLN A 261 1.79 7.32 -34.67
N GLN A 262 2.24 6.53 -33.70
CA GLN A 262 2.63 5.17 -33.96
C GLN A 262 1.57 4.28 -33.34
N GLU A 263 0.62 3.89 -34.19
CA GLU A 263 -0.29 2.79 -33.93
C GLU A 263 0.54 1.58 -33.49
N ILE A 264 0.30 1.10 -32.27
CA ILE A 264 0.72 -0.24 -31.87
C ILE A 264 -0.38 -1.16 -32.41
N PRO A 265 -0.09 -2.05 -33.38
CA PRO A 265 -1.11 -2.91 -33.93
C PRO A 265 -1.56 -3.89 -32.84
N TYR A 266 -2.86 -3.89 -32.59
CA TYR A 266 -3.54 -4.97 -31.86
C TYR A 266 -3.18 -6.30 -32.51
N LEU A 267 -2.45 -7.15 -31.79
CA LEU A 267 -2.33 -8.57 -32.12
C LEU A 267 -3.34 -9.34 -31.27
N LEU A 268 -4.18 -10.07 -32.01
CA LEU A 268 -5.16 -11.06 -31.59
C LEU A 268 -4.63 -12.06 -30.55
#